data_AF-Q16947-F1
#
_entry.id   AF-Q16947-F1
#
_cell.length_a   1.000
_cell.length_b   1.000
_cell.length_c   1.000
_cell.angle_alpha   90.00
_cell.angle_beta   90.00
_cell.angle_gamma   90.00
#
_symmetry.space_group_name_H-M   'P 1'
#
loop_
_entity.id
_entity.type
_entity.pdbx_description
1 polymer ?
#
loop_
_entity_poly.entity_id
_entity_poly.type
_entity_poly.pdbx_seq_one_letter_code
_entity_poly.pdbx_strand_id
1 'polypeptide(L)'
;MFLLVSLCSARTVRKAYPECGENEWLDDCGTQKPCEAKCNEEPPEEEDPICRSRGCLLPPACVCKDGFYRDTVIGDCVREEECDQHEIIHV
;
A
#
# COMPACT_ATOMS: atom_id res chain seq x y z
N MET A 1 50.88 -20.47 -8.00
CA MET A 1 50.08 -19.24 -7.82
C MET A 1 48.62 -19.67 -7.65
N PHE A 2 48.16 -19.87 -6.42
CA PHE A 2 46.76 -20.25 -6.14
C PHE A 2 45.94 -18.97 -5.96
N LEU A 3 45.03 -18.69 -6.91
CA LEU A 3 44.09 -17.58 -6.83
C LEU A 3 42.96 -17.99 -5.86
N LEU A 4 43.01 -17.47 -4.64
CA LEU A 4 41.93 -17.60 -3.66
C LEU A 4 40.76 -16.71 -4.11
N VAL A 5 39.81 -17.31 -4.84
CA VAL A 5 38.54 -16.65 -5.17
C VAL A 5 37.69 -16.61 -3.89
N SER A 6 37.64 -15.44 -3.25
CA SER A 6 36.73 -15.16 -2.14
C SER A 6 35.31 -15.09 -2.67
N LEU A 7 34.56 -16.19 -2.55
CA LEU A 7 33.12 -16.25 -2.84
C LEU A 7 32.38 -15.50 -1.72
N CYS A 8 32.24 -14.18 -1.85
CA CYS A 8 31.26 -13.44 -1.07
C CYS A 8 29.88 -14.00 -1.40
N SER A 9 29.29 -14.78 -0.48
CA SER A 9 27.88 -15.16 -0.54
C SER A 9 27.03 -13.90 -0.37
N ALA A 10 26.76 -13.21 -1.47
CA ALA A 10 25.76 -12.15 -1.49
C ALA A 10 24.39 -12.80 -1.28
N ARG A 11 23.94 -12.89 -0.02
CA ARG A 11 22.54 -13.17 0.27
C ARG A 11 21.76 -11.94 -0.17
N THR A 12 21.14 -12.00 -1.35
CA THR A 12 20.13 -11.03 -1.73
C THR A 12 18.96 -11.20 -0.76
N VAL A 13 18.88 -10.35 0.27
CA VAL A 13 17.66 -10.21 1.06
C VAL A 13 16.65 -9.62 0.08
N ARG A 14 15.79 -10.46 -0.49
CA ARG A 14 14.65 -9.96 -1.27
C ARG A 14 13.81 -9.14 -0.30
N LYS A 15 13.67 -7.84 -0.56
CA LYS A 15 12.72 -6.99 0.16
C LYS A 15 11.36 -7.67 0.02
N ALA A 16 10.80 -8.14 1.13
CA ALA A 16 9.49 -8.79 1.10
C ALA A 16 8.47 -7.71 0.72
N TYR A 17 7.89 -7.83 -0.47
CA TYR A 17 6.78 -7.00 -0.90
C TYR A 17 5.49 -7.59 -0.31
N PRO A 18 4.55 -6.74 0.16
CA PRO A 18 3.24 -7.21 0.54
C PRO A 18 2.51 -7.75 -0.70
N GLU A 19 1.78 -8.85 -0.52
CA GLU A 19 0.79 -9.30 -1.51
C GLU A 19 -0.46 -8.44 -1.35
N CYS A 20 -0.89 -7.81 -2.43
CA CYS A 20 -2.01 -6.88 -2.41
C CYS A 20 -3.34 -7.58 -2.66
N GLY A 21 -4.39 -7.08 -2.01
CA GLY A 21 -5.74 -7.59 -2.15
C GLY A 21 -6.37 -7.24 -3.50
N GLU A 22 -7.62 -7.65 -3.67
CA GLU A 22 -8.41 -7.18 -4.79
C GLU A 22 -8.57 -5.66 -4.72
N ASN A 23 -8.62 -5.02 -5.90
CA ASN A 23 -8.73 -3.56 -6.05
C ASN A 23 -7.59 -2.74 -5.42
N GLU A 24 -6.50 -3.38 -5.02
CA GLU A 24 -5.27 -2.73 -4.61
C GLU A 24 -4.18 -2.84 -5.70
N TRP A 25 -3.23 -1.92 -5.68
CA TRP A 25 -1.99 -1.98 -6.44
C TRP A 25 -0.81 -1.81 -5.49
N LEU A 26 0.34 -2.35 -5.88
CA LEU A 26 1.55 -2.27 -5.07
C LEU A 26 2.26 -0.94 -5.32
N ASP A 27 2.28 -0.07 -4.32
CA ASP A 27 3.18 1.08 -4.27
C ASP A 27 4.50 0.61 -3.65
N ASP A 28 5.54 0.52 -4.47
CA ASP A 28 6.86 0.06 -4.01
C ASP A 28 7.61 1.09 -3.15
N CYS A 29 7.07 2.30 -3.08
CA CYS A 29 7.61 3.44 -2.36
C CYS A 29 6.74 3.91 -1.19
N GLY A 30 5.53 3.34 -1.05
CA GLY A 30 4.58 3.54 0.05
C GLY A 30 4.04 4.96 0.24
N THR A 31 4.49 5.94 -0.56
CA THR A 31 4.12 7.35 -0.41
C THR A 31 2.68 7.64 -0.82
N GLN A 32 2.02 6.74 -1.55
CA GLN A 32 0.63 6.90 -1.96
C GLN A 32 -0.36 6.42 -0.91
N LYS A 33 0.08 5.58 0.04
CA LYS A 33 -0.78 5.02 1.09
C LYS A 33 -1.54 6.08 1.92
N PRO A 34 -0.93 7.21 2.31
CA PRO A 34 -1.61 8.24 3.10
C PRO A 34 -2.71 9.01 2.35
N CYS A 35 -2.73 8.94 1.01
CA CYS A 35 -3.67 9.68 0.16
C CYS A 35 -4.79 8.83 -0.41
N GLU A 36 -5.02 7.63 0.15
CA GLU A 36 -6.16 6.82 -0.23
C GLU A 36 -7.46 7.55 0.12
N ALA A 37 -8.42 7.50 -0.81
CA ALA A 37 -9.79 7.80 -0.49
C ALA A 37 -10.31 6.75 0.51
N LYS A 38 -11.05 7.18 1.51
CA LYS A 38 -11.60 6.30 2.54
C LYS A 38 -13.11 6.42 2.56
N CYS A 39 -13.75 5.31 2.87
CA CYS A 39 -15.19 5.27 3.05
C CYS A 39 -15.62 6.20 4.19
N ASN A 40 -16.72 6.92 3.97
CA ASN A 40 -17.35 7.77 4.98
C ASN A 40 -16.45 8.89 5.56
N GLU A 41 -15.38 9.25 4.85
CA GLU A 41 -14.52 10.40 5.17
C GLU A 41 -14.58 11.42 4.02
N GLU A 42 -14.83 12.69 4.35
CA GLU A 42 -14.68 13.76 3.36
C GLU A 42 -13.21 13.93 2.98
N PRO A 43 -12.88 14.17 1.69
CA PRO A 43 -11.51 14.44 1.28
C PRO A 43 -10.95 15.66 2.02
N PRO A 44 -9.67 15.64 2.43
CA PRO A 44 -9.06 16.81 3.04
C PRO A 44 -8.99 17.98 2.03
N GLU A 45 -9.05 19.22 2.53
CA GLU A 45 -8.87 20.45 1.75
C GLU A 45 -7.56 20.43 0.94
N GLU A 46 -6.50 19.86 1.51
CA GLU A 46 -5.27 19.51 0.81
C GLU A 46 -4.86 18.07 1.09
N GLU A 47 -4.46 17.35 0.04
CA GLU A 47 -3.85 16.03 0.14
C GLU A 47 -2.54 16.04 0.93
N ASP A 48 -2.17 14.90 1.52
CA ASP A 48 -0.88 14.77 2.21
C ASP A 48 0.26 15.08 1.23
N PRO A 49 1.12 16.08 1.53
CA PRO A 49 2.18 16.49 0.62
C PRO A 49 3.18 15.36 0.30
N ILE A 50 3.24 14.30 1.11
CA ILE A 50 4.11 13.15 0.84
C ILE A 50 3.76 12.44 -0.46
N CYS A 51 2.50 12.47 -0.88
CA CYS A 51 2.02 11.83 -2.11
C CYS A 51 2.47 12.57 -3.37
N ARG A 52 2.89 13.83 -3.25
CA ARG A 52 3.51 14.62 -4.32
C ARG A 52 5.02 14.41 -4.41
N SER A 53 5.63 13.74 -3.43
CA SER A 53 7.05 13.40 -3.46
C SER A 53 7.34 12.44 -4.62
N ARG A 54 8.42 12.70 -5.35
CA ARG A 54 8.96 11.76 -6.35
C ARG A 54 10.00 10.80 -5.75
N GLY A 55 10.26 10.92 -4.45
CA GLY A 55 11.21 10.08 -3.73
C GLY A 55 10.57 8.79 -3.24
N CYS A 56 11.34 7.71 -3.26
CA CYS A 56 10.94 6.44 -2.67
C CYS A 56 11.24 6.42 -1.16
N LEU A 57 10.34 7.03 -0.37
CA LEU A 57 10.63 7.40 1.02
C LEU A 57 10.12 6.39 2.05
N LEU A 58 9.12 5.58 1.70
CA LEU A 58 8.48 4.63 2.60
C LEU A 58 8.68 3.18 2.12
N PRO A 59 8.47 2.18 3.00
CA PRO A 59 8.43 0.80 2.57
C PRO A 59 7.23 0.53 1.63
N PRO A 60 7.27 -0.56 0.86
CA PRO A 60 6.19 -0.91 -0.05
C PRO A 60 4.87 -1.13 0.70
N ALA A 61 3.78 -0.65 0.13
CA ALA A 61 2.44 -0.76 0.70
C ALA A 61 1.43 -1.06 -0.41
N CYS A 62 0.35 -1.74 -0.03
CA CYS A 62 -0.80 -1.93 -0.92
C CYS A 62 -1.72 -0.71 -0.80
N VAL A 63 -2.03 -0.15 -1.97
CA VAL A 63 -2.78 1.10 -2.10
C VAL A 63 -4.04 0.85 -2.93
N CYS A 64 -5.17 1.45 -2.57
CA CYS A 64 -6.39 1.36 -3.37
C CYS A 64 -6.14 1.89 -4.78
N LYS A 65 -6.70 1.19 -5.78
CA LYS A 65 -6.73 1.69 -7.15
C LYS A 65 -7.63 2.92 -7.23
N ASP A 66 -7.37 3.77 -8.22
CA ASP A 66 -8.20 4.94 -8.50
C ASP A 66 -9.68 4.55 -8.65
N GLY A 67 -10.56 5.27 -7.94
CA GLY A 67 -12.00 4.99 -7.92
C GLY A 67 -12.43 3.86 -6.96
N PHE A 68 -11.53 3.42 -6.08
CA PHE A 68 -11.83 2.57 -4.93
C PHE A 68 -11.51 3.28 -3.62
N TYR A 69 -12.31 3.01 -2.60
CA TYR A 69 -12.26 3.63 -1.29
C TYR A 69 -11.91 2.57 -0.27
N ARG A 70 -11.04 2.91 0.68
CA ARG A 70 -10.72 1.99 1.76
C ARG A 70 -11.87 1.93 2.76
N ASP A 71 -12.46 0.76 2.90
CA ASP A 71 -13.36 0.44 4.01
C ASP A 71 -12.54 0.48 5.30
N THR A 72 -12.94 1.31 6.26
CA THR A 72 -12.19 1.51 7.51
C THR A 72 -12.43 0.40 8.54
N VAL A 73 -13.45 -0.43 8.33
CA VAL A 73 -13.85 -1.55 9.19
C VAL A 73 -13.16 -2.85 8.75
N ILE A 74 -13.29 -3.21 7.47
CA ILE A 74 -12.72 -4.45 6.91
C ILE A 74 -11.29 -4.23 6.44
N GLY A 75 -10.96 -3.02 5.99
CA GLY A 75 -9.63 -2.67 5.52
C GLY A 75 -9.38 -3.00 4.05
N ASP A 76 -10.39 -3.37 3.27
CA ASP A 76 -10.29 -3.62 1.82
C ASP A 76 -10.65 -2.38 0.98
N CYS A 77 -10.39 -2.45 -0.32
CA CYS A 77 -10.68 -1.37 -1.26
C CYS A 77 -11.94 -1.71 -2.06
N VAL A 78 -13.01 -0.98 -1.77
CA VAL A 78 -14.36 -1.22 -2.28
C VAL A 78 -14.81 -0.07 -3.16
N ARG A 79 -15.92 -0.25 -3.89
CA ARG A 79 -16.55 0.87 -4.59
C ARG A 79 -17.25 1.79 -3.58
N GLU A 80 -17.48 3.05 -3.94
CA GLU A 80 -18.12 4.02 -3.04
C GLU A 80 -19.52 3.55 -2.60
N GLU A 81 -20.28 2.92 -3.49
CA GLU A 81 -21.60 2.33 -3.17
C GLU A 81 -21.55 1.15 -2.18
N GLU A 82 -20.36 0.58 -1.92
CA GLU A 82 -20.14 -0.55 -1.03
C GLU A 82 -19.67 -0.11 0.37
N CYS A 83 -19.36 1.18 0.58
CA CYS A 83 -18.85 1.72 1.84
C CYS A 83 -19.77 1.56 3.06
N ASP A 84 -21.06 1.30 2.84
CA ASP A 84 -22.07 1.15 3.91
C ASP A 84 -22.59 -0.29 4.05
N GLN A 85 -21.97 -1.25 3.36
CA GLN A 85 -22.51 -2.61 3.25
C GLN A 85 -21.90 -3.60 4.27
N HIS A 86 -20.82 -3.23 4.96
CA HIS A 86 -20.13 -4.11 5.90
C HIS A 86 -20.50 -3.82 7.36
N GLU A 87 -21.54 -4.50 7.86
CA GLU A 87 -21.80 -4.60 9.30
C GLU A 87 -20.99 -5.73 9.94
N ILE A 88 -20.35 -5.44 11.08
CA ILE A 88 -19.63 -6.42 11.91
C ILE A 88 -20.64 -7.43 12.46
N ILE A 89 -20.60 -8.68 11.99
CA ILE A 89 -21.30 -9.78 12.66
C ILE A 89 -20.49 -10.14 13.92
N HIS A 90 -21.03 -9.82 15.10
CA HIS A 90 -20.53 -10.38 16.35
C HIS A 90 -20.83 -11.89 16.39
N VAL A 91 -19.79 -12.71 16.26
CA VAL A 91 -19.84 -14.16 16.53
C VAL A 91 -19.30 -14.43 17.93
#